data_AF-A0A1X7SES4-F1
#
_entry.id   AF-A0A1X7SES4-F1
#
_cell.length_a   1.000
_cell.length_b   1.000
_cell.length_c   1.000
_cell.angle_alpha   90.00
_cell.angle_beta   90.00
_cell.angle_gamma   90.00
#
_symmetry.space_group_name_H-M   'P 1'
#
loop_
_entity.id
_entity.type
_entity.pdbx_description
1 polymer ?
#
loop_
_entity_poly.entity_id
_entity_poly.type
_entity_poly.pdbx_seq_one_letter_code
_entity_poly.pdbx_strand_id
1 'polypeptide(L)' 'MADFSRLVQDIRDPMNIKKVIVIGGSYGGILAALLRYQYPAVFDGALAASAPMYMTAGLTESTAFFQKVTQVCVN' A
#
# COMPACT_ATOMS: atom_id res chain seq x y z
N MET A 1 -10.48 -3.56 2.65
CA MET A 1 -10.29 -2.58 1.55
C MET A 1 -11.60 -1.90 1.17
N ALA A 2 -12.74 -2.62 1.22
CA ALA A 2 -14.06 -2.06 0.95
C ALA A 2 -14.38 -0.79 1.74
N ASP A 3 -14.09 -0.76 3.05
CA ASP A 3 -14.38 0.42 3.89
C ASP A 3 -13.67 1.69 3.40
N PHE A 4 -12.38 1.59 3.06
CA PHE A 4 -11.63 2.71 2.48
C PHE A 4 -12.20 3.14 1.14
N SER A 5 -12.55 2.19 0.27
CA SER A 5 -13.16 2.49 -1.03
C SER A 5 -14.50 3.20 -0.86
N ARG A 6 -15.33 2.76 0.10
CA ARG A 6 -16.63 3.36 0.35
C ARG A 6 -16.50 4.76 0.92
N LEU A 7 -15.67 4.93 1.96
CA LEU A 7 -15.41 6.24 2.57
C LEU A 7 -14.91 7.26 1.55
N VAL A 8 -13.97 6.85 0.68
CA VAL A 8 -13.44 7.75 -0.36
C VAL A 8 -14.51 8.13 -1.39
N GLN A 9 -15.39 7.20 -1.77
CA GLN A 9 -16.51 7.52 -2.65
C GLN A 9 -17.49 8.51 -1.99
N ASP A 10 -17.84 8.27 -0.73
CA ASP A 10 -18.71 9.14 0.06
C ASP A 10 -18.18 10.57 0.19
N ILE A 11 -16.86 10.75 0.16
CA ILE A 11 -16.21 12.07 0.19
C ILE A 11 -16.09 12.66 -1.22
N ARG A 12 -15.60 11.89 -2.21
CA ARG A 12 -15.21 12.43 -3.53
C ARG A 12 -16.42 12.81 -4.39
N ASP A 13 -17.51 12.05 -4.30
CA ASP A 13 -18.67 12.21 -5.16
C ASP A 13 -19.40 13.54 -4.91
N PRO A 14 -19.75 13.93 -3.66
CA PRO A 14 -20.36 15.22 -3.39
C PRO A 14 -19.41 16.40 -3.65
N MET A 15 -18.10 16.19 -3.55
CA MET A 15 -17.07 17.20 -3.81
C MET A 15 -16.65 17.27 -5.29
N ASN A 16 -17.21 16.42 -6.16
CA ASN A 16 -16.85 16.30 -7.58
C ASN A 16 -15.34 16.10 -7.83
N ILE A 17 -14.64 15.42 -6.91
CA ILE A 17 -13.21 15.12 -7.04
C ILE A 17 -13.03 14.00 -8.08
N LYS A 18 -12.27 14.30 -9.13
CA LYS A 18 -12.07 13.37 -10.27
C LYS A 18 -10.87 12.45 -10.15
N LYS A 19 -9.89 12.79 -9.32
CA LYS A 19 -8.62 12.07 -9.19
C LYS A 19 -8.29 11.79 -7.74
N VAL A 20 -8.01 10.52 -7.44
CA VAL A 20 -7.65 10.07 -6.09
C VAL A 20 -6.34 9.30 -6.14
N ILE A 21 -5.34 9.77 -5.40
CA ILE A 21 -4.07 9.08 -5.19
C ILE A 21 -4.02 8.61 -3.74
N VAL A 22 -3.81 7.32 -3.52
CA VAL A 22 -3.61 6.76 -2.19
C VAL A 22 -2.12 6.68 -1.86
N ILE A 23 -1.73 7.12 -0.66
CA ILE A 23 -0.34 7.13 -0.21
C ILE A 23 -0.26 6.34 1.09
N GLY A 24 0.73 5.46 1.22
CA GLY A 24 0.93 4.69 2.44
C GLY A 24 2.34 4.15 2.58
N GLY A 25 2.79 3.98 3.83
CA GLY A 25 4.09 3.41 4.20
C GLY A 25 3.95 2.06 4.89
N SER A 26 4.91 1.15 4.71
CA SER A 26 4.93 -0.18 5.37
C SER A 26 3.62 -0.94 5.09
N TYR A 27 2.93 -1.44 6.12
CA TYR A 27 1.60 -2.02 5.98
C TYR A 27 0.62 -1.07 5.28
N GLY A 28 0.64 0.23 5.58
CA GLY A 28 -0.18 1.21 4.85
C GLY A 28 0.16 1.29 3.37
N GLY A 29 1.41 1.05 2.98
CA GLY A 29 1.83 0.94 1.58
C GLY A 29 1.29 -0.33 0.91
N ILE A 30 1.21 -1.44 1.65
CA ILE A 30 0.50 -2.65 1.20
C ILE A 30 -0.97 -2.32 0.92
N LEU A 31 -1.65 -1.64 1.86
CA LEU A 31 -3.04 -1.22 1.67
C LEU A 31 -3.21 -0.29 0.47
N ALA A 32 -2.30 0.68 0.29
CA ALA A 32 -2.32 1.62 -0.84
C ALA A 32 -2.24 0.88 -2.18
N ALA A 33 -1.28 -0.04 -2.31
CA ALA A 33 -1.14 -0.88 -3.51
C ALA A 33 -2.41 -1.73 -3.76
N LEU A 34 -2.95 -2.36 -2.72
CA LEU A 34 -4.13 -3.21 -2.81
C LEU A 34 -5.41 -2.42 -3.15
N LEU A 35 -5.57 -1.20 -2.65
CA LEU A 35 -6.70 -0.33 -2.98
C LEU A 35 -6.69 0.04 -4.46
N ARG A 36 -5.51 0.41 -5.00
CA ARG A 36 -5.37 0.71 -6.43
C ARG A 36 -5.61 -0.52 -7.31
N TYR A 37 -5.18 -1.69 -6.86
CA TYR A 37 -5.36 -2.95 -7.57
C TYR A 37 -6.82 -3.43 -7.56
N GLN A 38 -7.48 -3.45 -6.40
CA GLN A 38 -8.84 -3.98 -6.24
C GLN A 38 -9.93 -2.99 -6.67
N TYR A 39 -9.70 -1.68 -6.51
CA TYR A 39 -10.69 -0.63 -6.79
C TYR A 39 -10.14 0.40 -7.78
N PRO A 40 -9.78 -0.01 -9.02
CA PRO A 40 -9.14 0.86 -10.00
C PRO A 40 -10.02 2.03 -10.47
N ALA A 41 -11.35 1.93 -10.33
CA ALA A 41 -12.30 3.00 -10.64
C ALA A 41 -12.40 4.06 -9.51
N VAL A 42 -11.93 3.72 -8.31
CA VAL A 42 -11.95 4.62 -7.15
C VAL A 42 -10.61 5.35 -6.98
N PHE A 43 -9.51 4.63 -7.18
CA PHE A 43 -8.15 5.14 -6.99
C PHE A 43 -7.41 5.16 -8.33
N ASP A 44 -6.93 6.32 -8.77
CA ASP A 44 -6.21 6.49 -10.03
C ASP A 44 -4.75 6.05 -9.92
N GLY A 45 -4.16 6.16 -8.73
CA GLY A 45 -2.78 5.78 -8.47
C GLY A 45 -2.51 5.50 -7.00
N ALA A 46 -1.37 4.86 -6.73
CA ALA A 46 -0.90 4.57 -5.38
C ALA A 46 0.61 4.83 -5.24
N LEU A 47 1.01 5.43 -4.12
CA LEU A 47 2.39 5.46 -3.66
C LEU A 47 2.53 4.50 -2.47
N ALA A 48 3.14 3.34 -2.73
CA ALA A 48 3.37 2.30 -1.74
C ALA A 48 4.82 2.35 -1.22
N ALA A 49 5.09 3.23 -0.25
CA ALA A 49 6.41 3.43 0.30
C ALA A 49 6.82 2.29 1.25
N SER A 50 8.00 1.71 1.03
CA SER A 50 8.54 0.62 1.88
C SER A 50 7.53 -0.49 2.18
N ALA A 51 6.70 -0.87 1.20
CA ALA A 51 5.64 -1.86 1.37
C ALA A 51 6.19 -3.29 1.19
N PRO A 52 6.24 -4.13 2.24
CA PRO A 52 6.89 -5.44 2.17
C PRO A 52 5.96 -6.53 1.57
N MET A 53 5.40 -6.28 0.37
CA MET A 53 4.39 -7.13 -0.28
C MET A 53 4.78 -8.62 -0.35
N TYR A 54 5.99 -8.90 -0.83
CA TYR A 54 6.48 -10.28 -0.99
C TYR A 54 6.74 -10.98 0.34
N MET A 55 7.26 -10.24 1.33
CA MET A 55 7.50 -10.78 2.66
C MET A 55 6.18 -11.14 3.35
N THR A 56 5.17 -10.26 3.26
CA THR A 56 3.83 -10.54 3.80
C THR A 56 3.12 -11.66 3.04
N ALA A 57 3.39 -11.84 1.75
CA ALA A 57 2.85 -12.94 0.96
C ALA A 57 3.56 -14.29 1.20
N GLY A 58 4.59 -14.35 2.06
CA GLY A 58 5.38 -15.57 2.29
C GLY A 58 6.25 -15.96 1.09
N LEU A 59 6.51 -15.02 0.17
CA LEU A 59 7.31 -15.20 -1.04
C LEU A 59 8.76 -14.75 -0.83
N THR A 60 9.22 -14.71 0.42
CA THR A 60 10.56 -14.28 0.80
C THR A 60 11.07 -15.20 1.90
N GLU A 61 12.36 -15.51 1.87
CA GLU A 61 13.03 -16.29 2.91
C GLU A 61 12.81 -15.68 4.30
N SER A 62 12.54 -16.52 5.30
CA SER A 62 12.23 -16.08 6.67
C SER A 62 13.38 -15.31 7.33
N THR A 63 14.62 -15.54 6.88
CA THR A 63 15.83 -14.88 7.38
C THR A 63 16.14 -13.55 6.71
N ALA A 64 15.46 -13.20 5.60
CA ALA A 64 15.83 -12.07 4.75
C ALA A 64 15.83 -10.72 5.49
N PHE A 65 14.89 -10.53 6.42
CA PHE A 65 14.82 -9.31 7.23
C PHE A 65 16.10 -9.13 8.07
N PHE A 66 16.45 -10.14 8.87
CA PHE A 66 17.60 -10.07 9.75
C PHE A 66 18.93 -10.05 9.00
N GLN A 67 19.04 -10.71 7.85
CA GLN A 67 20.21 -10.59 6.98
C GLN A 67 20.46 -9.12 6.57
N LYS A 68 19.40 -8.37 6.25
CA LYS A 68 19.51 -6.95 5.92
C LYS A 68 19.83 -6.08 7.12
N VAL A 69 19.24 -6.36 8.29
CA VAL A 69 19.60 -5.67 9.54
C VAL A 69 21.09 -5.86 9.86
N THR A 70 21.57 -7.11 9.83
CA THR A 70 22.98 -7.42 10.06
C THR A 70 23.86 -6.66 9.07
N GLN A 71 23.59 -6.74 7.76
CA GLN A 71 24.36 -6.03 6.75
C GLN A 71 24.53 -4.52 7.03
N VAL A 72 23.49 -3.86 7.55
CA VAL A 72 23.54 -2.43 7.89
C VAL A 72 24.34 -2.17 9.16
N CYS A 73 24.27 -3.06 10.16
CA CYS A 73 24.93 -2.88 11.45
C CYS A 73 26.42 -3.25 11.47
N VAL A 74 26.90 -4.10 10.55
CA VAL A 74 28.34 -4.47 10.46
C VAL A 74 29.13 -3.68 9.42
N ASN A 75 28.50 -2.70 8.75
CA ASN A 75 29.16 -1.67 7.94
C ASN A 75 29.47 -0.43 8.78
#